data_AF-A0A2X5NMS1-F1
#
_entry.id   AF-A0A2X5NMS1-F1
#
_cell.length_a   1.000
_cell.length_b   1.000
_cell.length_c   1.000
_cell.angle_alpha   90.00
_cell.angle_beta   90.00
_cell.angle_gamma   90.00
#
_symmetry.space_group_name_H-M   'P 1'
#
loop_
_entity.id
_entity.type
_entity.pdbx_description
1 polymer ?
#
loop_
_entity_poly.entity_id
_entity_poly.type
_entity_poly.pdbx_seq_one_letter_code
_entity_poly.pdbx_strand_id
1 'polypeptide(L)'
;MIERLWSGKSGGWRLLLPFSLLYGAITAIIRWSYRRGWRKSWRAPVPVVVVGNLTAGGNGKTPVVIWLVEQLRARGISAGVVSADMAAKPNVILWF
;
A
#
# COMPACT_ATOMS: atom_id res chain seq x y z
N MET A 1 -18.95 -16.45 -11.36
CA MET A 1 -19.67 -16.38 -10.06
C MET A 1 -19.16 -15.23 -9.17
N ILE A 2 -17.84 -15.10 -8.96
CA ILE A 2 -17.22 -14.03 -8.14
C ILE A 2 -17.49 -12.60 -8.67
N GLU A 3 -17.53 -12.40 -10.00
CA GLU A 3 -17.80 -11.07 -10.59
C GLU A 3 -19.19 -10.50 -10.28
N ARG A 4 -20.20 -11.35 -10.01
CA ARG A 4 -21.55 -10.90 -9.64
C ARG A 4 -21.64 -10.36 -8.21
N LEU A 5 -20.82 -10.89 -7.31
CA LEU A 5 -20.70 -10.41 -5.93
C LEU A 5 -19.90 -9.10 -5.88
N TRP A 6 -18.88 -8.96 -6.73
CA TRP A 6 -18.08 -7.74 -6.83
C TRP A 6 -18.81 -6.58 -7.51
N SER A 7 -19.70 -6.87 -8.47
CA SER A 7 -20.50 -5.86 -9.20
C SER A 7 -21.78 -5.41 -8.50
N GLY A 8 -22.06 -5.87 -7.28
CA GLY A 8 -23.22 -5.43 -6.49
C GLY A 8 -24.59 -5.87 -7.02
N LYS A 9 -24.65 -6.81 -7.98
CA LYS A 9 -25.89 -7.23 -8.66
C LYS A 9 -26.70 -8.32 -7.93
N SER A 10 -26.32 -8.71 -6.72
CA SER A 10 -27.10 -9.66 -5.90
C SER A 10 -27.25 -9.15 -4.46
N GLY A 11 -28.47 -9.20 -3.90
CA GLY A 11 -28.78 -8.68 -2.56
C GLY A 11 -28.00 -9.31 -1.38
N GLY A 12 -27.20 -10.35 -1.64
CA GLY A 12 -26.34 -11.02 -0.66
C GLY A 12 -25.15 -10.19 -0.16
N TRP A 13 -24.81 -9.07 -0.80
CA TRP A 13 -23.77 -8.16 -0.30
C TRP A 13 -24.11 -7.55 1.07
N ARG A 14 -25.39 -7.49 1.43
CA ARG A 14 -25.84 -7.00 2.74
C ARG A 14 -25.38 -7.87 3.90
N LEU A 15 -25.16 -9.18 3.67
CA LEU A 15 -24.59 -10.07 4.68
C LEU A 15 -23.10 -9.79 4.94
N LEU A 16 -22.42 -9.12 4.00
CA LEU A 16 -21.04 -8.67 4.16
C LEU A 16 -20.93 -7.31 4.88
N LEU A 17 -22.04 -6.58 5.07
CA LEU A 17 -22.07 -5.32 5.81
C LEU A 17 -21.57 -5.43 7.25
N PRO A 18 -22.05 -6.38 8.09
CA PRO A 18 -21.52 -6.51 9.45
C PRO A 18 -20.02 -6.85 9.46
N PHE A 19 -19.55 -7.66 8.51
CA PHE A 19 -18.12 -7.94 8.35
C PHE A 19 -17.32 -6.72 7.91
N SER A 20 -17.87 -5.89 7.01
CA SER A 20 -17.26 -4.64 6.57
C SER A 20 -17.16 -3.63 7.72
N LEU A 21 -18.23 -3.48 8.52
CA LEU A 21 -18.24 -2.64 9.72
C LEU A 21 -17.22 -3.13 10.75
N LEU A 22 -17.14 -4.44 10.99
CA LEU A 22 -16.16 -5.02 11.89
C LEU A 22 -14.73 -4.75 11.41
N TYR A 23 -14.45 -4.96 10.12
CA TYR A 23 -13.16 -4.63 9.51
C TYR A 23 -12.83 -3.14 9.64
N GLY A 24 -13.81 -2.26 9.38
CA GLY A 24 -13.69 -0.82 9.56
C GLY A 24 -13.39 -0.42 11.01
N ALA A 25 -14.05 -1.04 11.99
CA ALA A 25 -13.80 -0.80 13.41
C ALA A 25 -12.40 -1.23 13.83
N ILE A 26 -11.96 -2.43 13.43
CA ILE A 26 -10.62 -2.95 13.72
C ILE A 26 -9.55 -2.04 13.11
N THR A 27 -9.68 -1.68 11.83
CA THR A 27 -8.72 -0.79 11.15
C THR A 27 -8.70 0.61 11.77
N ALA A 28 -9.84 1.14 12.22
CA ALA A 28 -9.91 2.41 12.93
C ALA A 28 -9.17 2.35 14.28
N ILE A 29 -9.36 1.28 15.06
CA ILE A 29 -8.66 1.06 16.33
C ILE A 29 -7.15 0.98 16.10
N ILE A 30 -6.71 0.21 15.10
CA ILE A 30 -5.29 0.12 14.75
C ILE A 30 -4.73 1.50 14.38
N ARG A 31 -5.40 2.24 13.50
CA ARG A 31 -4.97 3.57 13.07
C ARG A 31 -4.90 4.54 14.26
N TRP A 32 -5.86 4.46 15.18
CA TRP A 32 -5.87 5.27 16.39
C TRP A 32 -4.74 4.91 17.36
N SER A 33 -4.43 3.61 17.50
CA SER A 33 -3.29 3.12 18.28
C SER A 33 -1.96 3.67 17.77
N TYR A 34 -1.77 3.75 16.45
CA TYR A 34 -0.58 4.41 15.86
C TYR A 34 -0.59 5.93 16.09
N ARG A 35 -1.73 6.61 15.92
CA ARG A 35 -1.82 8.07 16.16
C ARG A 35 -1.54 8.45 17.62
N ARG A 36 -1.97 7.62 18.57
CA ARG A 36 -1.72 7.81 20.00
C ARG A 36 -0.32 7.39 20.45
N GLY A 37 0.50 6.84 19.56
CA GLY A 37 1.84 6.34 19.89
C GLY A 37 1.86 5.07 20.74
N TRP A 38 0.72 4.38 20.88
CA TRP A 38 0.64 3.12 21.62
C TRP A 38 1.39 1.97 20.93
N ARG A 39 1.60 2.09 19.62
CA ARG A 39 2.43 1.18 18.84
C ARG A 39 3.77 1.83 18.51
N LYS A 40 4.85 1.07 18.67
CA LYS A 40 6.20 1.49 18.26
C LYS A 40 6.19 1.76 16.75
N SER A 41 6.55 2.99 16.39
CA SER A 41 6.73 3.41 15.01
C SER A 41 8.21 3.68 14.80
N TRP A 42 8.86 2.94 13.91
CA TRP A 42 10.24 3.20 13.54
C TRP A 42 10.30 4.41 12.61
N ARG A 43 11.22 5.33 12.87
CA ARG A 43 11.48 6.49 12.01
C ARG A 43 12.83 6.29 11.35
N ALA A 44 12.84 6.30 10.02
CA ALA A 44 14.09 6.24 9.27
C ALA A 44 14.89 7.53 9.49
N PRO A 45 16.24 7.46 9.51
CA PRO A 45 17.10 8.65 9.54
C PRO A 45 17.13 9.40 8.20
N VAL A 46 16.53 8.82 7.14
CA VAL A 46 16.44 9.38 5.79
C VAL A 46 14.98 9.64 5.39
N PRO A 47 14.71 10.55 4.43
CA PRO A 47 13.37 10.73 3.89
C PRO A 47 12.85 9.44 3.25
N VAL A 48 11.63 9.01 3.63
CA VAL A 48 10.99 7.79 3.08
C VAL A 48 9.68 8.17 2.42
N VAL A 49 9.52 7.78 1.15
CA VAL A 49 8.28 7.93 0.38
C VAL A 49 7.63 6.56 0.24
N VAL A 50 6.39 6.42 0.71
CA VAL A 50 5.63 5.16 0.62
C VAL A 50 4.61 5.27 -0.51
N VAL A 51 4.78 4.49 -1.58
CA VAL A 51 3.84 4.42 -2.71
C VAL A 51 2.89 3.23 -2.51
N GLY A 52 1.66 3.52 -2.11
CA GLY A 52 0.60 2.53 -1.88
C GLY A 52 -0.62 2.73 -2.79
N ASN A 53 -1.57 1.80 -2.73
CA ASN A 53 -2.87 1.91 -3.41
C ASN A 53 -3.93 1.56 -2.38
N LEU A 54 -5.04 2.29 -2.42
CA LEU A 54 -6.17 2.09 -1.51
C LEU A 54 -7.06 0.91 -1.93
N THR A 55 -6.96 0.48 -3.20
CA THR A 55 -7.78 -0.60 -3.77
C THR A 55 -6.96 -1.87 -3.98
N ALA A 56 -7.57 -3.04 -3.81
CA ALA A 56 -6.98 -4.31 -4.22
C ALA A 56 -7.07 -4.44 -5.75
N GLY A 57 -5.93 -4.47 -6.44
CA GLY A 57 -5.85 -4.52 -7.89
C GLY A 57 -4.53 -3.97 -8.44
N GLY A 58 -4.17 -4.36 -9.67
CA GLY A 58 -2.96 -3.93 -10.36
C GLY A 58 -3.02 -2.47 -10.84
N ASN A 59 -3.06 -1.51 -9.90
CA ASN A 59 -3.22 -0.09 -10.22
C ASN A 59 -1.89 0.62 -10.52
N GLY A 60 -0.97 -0.03 -11.24
CA GLY A 60 0.23 0.66 -11.77
C GLY A 60 1.19 1.23 -10.72
N LYS A 61 1.22 0.71 -9.49
CA LYS A 61 2.20 1.13 -8.45
C LYS A 61 3.64 1.06 -8.97
N THR A 62 3.96 -0.01 -9.70
CA THR A 62 5.29 -0.27 -10.22
C THR A 62 5.73 0.82 -11.23
N PRO A 63 4.93 1.18 -12.26
CA PRO A 63 5.21 2.35 -13.09
C PRO A 63 5.44 3.65 -12.31
N VAL A 64 4.64 3.93 -11.28
CA VAL A 64 4.78 5.16 -10.48
C VAL A 64 6.08 5.16 -9.67
N VAL A 65 6.47 4.03 -9.10
CA VAL A 65 7.75 3.90 -8.38
C VAL A 65 8.93 4.09 -9.33
N ILE A 66 8.88 3.47 -10.53
CA ILE A 66 9.93 3.62 -11.54
C ILE A 66 10.07 5.10 -11.95
N TRP A 67 8.96 5.75 -12.31
CA TRP A 67 8.95 7.17 -12.65
C TRP A 67 9.53 8.03 -11.52
N LEU A 68 9.16 7.78 -10.26
CA LEU A 68 9.65 8.54 -9.13
C LEU A 68 11.17 8.40 -8.95
N VAL A 69 11.70 7.19 -9.10
CA VAL A 69 13.15 6.92 -9.01
C VAL A 69 13.89 7.63 -10.14
N GLU A 70 13.38 7.58 -11.37
CA GLU A 70 13.96 8.30 -12.51
C GLU A 70 14.00 9.81 -12.27
N GLN A 71 12.92 10.40 -11.75
CA GLN A 71 12.87 11.83 -11.43
C GLN A 71 13.86 12.22 -10.31
N LEU A 72 14.01 11.38 -9.28
CA LEU A 72 14.98 11.61 -8.21
C LEU A 72 16.42 11.50 -8.73
N ARG A 73 16.68 10.51 -9.59
CA ARG A 73 18.00 10.33 -10.20
C ARG A 73 18.36 11.46 -11.16
N ALA A 74 17.41 11.96 -11.94
CA ALA A 74 17.59 13.14 -12.80
C ALA A 74 17.98 14.40 -12.00
N ARG A 75 17.65 14.43 -10.70
CA ARG A 75 18.03 15.49 -9.75
C ARG A 75 19.31 15.18 -8.97
N GLY A 76 20.02 14.10 -9.32
CA GLY A 76 21.26 13.66 -8.65
C GLY A 76 21.05 12.99 -7.29
N ILE A 77 19.83 12.56 -6.96
CA ILE A 77 19.50 11.93 -5.67
C ILE A 77 19.51 10.42 -5.83
N SER A 78 20.36 9.74 -5.04
CA SER A 78 20.37 8.28 -4.94
C SER A 78 19.19 7.78 -4.11
N ALA A 79 18.21 7.17 -4.76
CA ALA A 79 17.02 6.60 -4.11
C ALA A 79 17.12 5.07 -3.97
N GLY A 80 16.84 4.55 -2.78
CA GLY A 80 16.68 3.12 -2.54
C GLY A 80 15.20 2.71 -2.61
N VAL A 81 14.89 1.59 -3.27
CA VAL A 81 13.53 1.06 -3.38
C VAL A 81 13.38 -0.18 -2.51
N VAL A 82 12.38 -0.18 -1.63
CA VAL A 82 11.98 -1.36 -0.86
C VAL A 82 10.56 -1.73 -1.29
N SER A 83 10.40 -2.94 -1.84
CA SER A 83 9.12 -3.46 -2.29
C SER A 83 8.73 -4.71 -1.51
N ALA A 84 7.47 -4.77 -1.09
CA ALA A 84 6.90 -5.90 -0.35
C ALA A 84 6.35 -7.02 -1.26
N ASP A 85 6.46 -6.86 -2.58
CA ASP A 85 6.07 -7.89 -3.53
C ASP A 85 6.96 -9.14 -3.36
N MET A 86 6.33 -10.32 -3.28
CA MET A 86 6.99 -11.63 -3.14
C MET A 86 8.03 -11.94 -4.23
N ALA A 87 8.14 -11.10 -5.27
CA ALA A 87 9.00 -11.30 -6.43
C ALA A 87 10.16 -10.30 -6.54
N ALA A 88 10.30 -9.32 -5.66
CA ALA A 88 11.37 -8.33 -5.79
C ALA A 88 12.64 -8.81 -5.08
N LYS A 89 13.68 -9.11 -5.88
CA LYS A 89 15.01 -9.46 -5.38
C LYS A 89 15.52 -8.34 -4.45
N PRO A 90 16.17 -8.67 -3.31
CA PRO A 90 16.56 -7.69 -2.29
C PRO A 90 17.66 -6.69 -2.71
N ASN A 91 18.19 -6.79 -3.94
CA ASN A 91 19.29 -5.98 -4.45
C ASN A 91 18.89 -5.21 -5.72
N VAL A 92 17.81 -4.43 -5.65
CA VAL A 92 17.51 -3.45 -6.69
C VAL A 92 18.37 -2.20 -6.44
N ILE A 93 19.67 -2.35 -6.65
CA ILE A 93 20.56 -1.25 -7.04
C ILE A 93 20.32 -1.09 -8.55
N LEU A 94 19.43 -0.18 -8.94
CA LEU A 94 19.22 0.14 -10.35
C LEU A 94 20.39 1.01 -10.83
N TRP A 95 21.46 0.35 -11.29
CA TRP A 95 22.36 0.91 -12.29
C TRP A 95 21.67 0.76 -13.66
N PHE A 96 20.92 1.79 -14.09
CA PHE A 96 20.61 2.03 -15.51
C PHE A 96 20.49 3.53 -15.74
#